data_AF-A0A9N9V5C2-F1
#
_entry.id   AF-A0A9N9V5C2-F1
#
_cell.length_a   1.000
_cell.length_b   1.000
_cell.length_c   1.000
_cell.angle_alpha   90.00
_cell.angle_beta   90.00
_cell.angle_gamma   90.00
#
_symmetry.space_group_name_H-M   'P 1'
#
loop_
_entity.id
_entity.type
_entity.pdbx_description
1 polymer ?
#
loop_
_entity_poly.entity_id
_entity_poly.type
_entity_poly.pdbx_seq_one_letter_code
_entity_poly.pdbx_strand_id
1 'polypeptide(L)'
;MASETNEAELDVLGDEIAELEEQIAATKKQLKIQASTIIASIPSQSLVKESSRSRSRNNKKLLRGLQGQEAHQQQCLYRICNPVTAFKVHDPDPNAVDGGHVLGLRFEVMSRSQFLKPYYVMLNRPYSKSSALRVHRHTLPSAIPLAGLAARHLPPPKPEDETPPSQDLDQFVRTLRREIMRYHNRLGISADLRRALGLHQITEGDTGPTNIVEVGIADIEAKQIKLTWADERNGRLVMDDDGKVTKLSVFGVDGRDWETTKSLFDRPQRIEEVVEKLRQSSTS
;
A
#
# COMPACT_ATOMS: atom_id res chain seq x y z
N MET A 1 47.31 13.77 20.32
CA MET A 1 47.82 14.66 19.24
C MET A 1 48.02 13.92 17.92
N ALA A 2 49.01 13.03 17.73
CA ALA A 2 49.21 12.36 16.43
C ALA A 2 48.20 11.22 16.10
N SER A 3 47.55 10.61 17.10
CA SER A 3 46.51 9.60 16.83
C SER A 3 45.13 10.22 16.57
N GLU A 4 44.81 11.33 17.23
CA GLU A 4 43.53 12.05 17.04
C GLU A 4 43.44 12.69 15.65
N THR A 5 44.56 13.15 15.09
CA THR A 5 44.60 13.66 13.71
C THR A 5 44.36 12.56 12.68
N ASN A 6 44.79 11.32 12.98
CA ASN A 6 44.63 10.18 12.08
C ASN A 6 43.18 9.64 12.10
N GLU A 7 42.51 9.66 13.26
CA GLU A 7 41.08 9.32 13.34
C GLU A 7 40.21 10.36 12.62
N ALA A 8 40.52 11.65 12.75
CA ALA A 8 39.80 12.70 12.02
C ALA A 8 39.99 12.59 10.50
N GLU A 9 41.19 12.24 10.02
CA GLU A 9 41.43 11.98 8.59
C GLU A 9 40.70 10.74 8.09
N LEU A 10 40.58 9.69 8.92
CA LEU A 10 39.82 8.49 8.57
C LEU A 10 38.32 8.74 8.46
N ASP A 11 37.76 9.56 9.35
CA ASP A 11 36.34 9.95 9.30
C ASP A 11 36.04 10.79 8.05
N VAL A 12 36.91 11.76 7.71
CA VAL A 12 36.77 12.57 6.50
C VAL A 12 36.83 11.72 5.22
N LEU A 13 37.74 10.74 5.16
CA LEU A 13 37.83 9.80 4.05
C LEU A 13 36.61 8.86 4.01
N GLY A 14 36.06 8.48 5.16
CA GLY A 14 34.85 7.68 5.27
C GLY A 14 33.62 8.40 4.70
N ASP A 15 33.47 9.68 5.04
CA ASP A 15 32.41 10.54 4.52
C ASP A 15 32.56 10.75 2.99
N GLU A 16 33.79 10.96 2.50
CA GLU A 16 34.06 11.10 1.06
C GLU A 16 33.76 9.80 0.29
N ILE A 17 34.11 8.64 0.85
CA ILE A 17 33.76 7.33 0.25
C ILE A 17 32.24 7.16 0.20
N ALA A 18 31.53 7.49 1.29
CA ALA A 18 30.07 7.41 1.33
C ALA A 18 29.42 8.32 0.29
N GLU A 19 29.92 9.55 0.13
CA GLU A 19 29.44 10.49 -0.90
C GLU A 19 29.70 9.96 -2.31
N LEU A 20 30.91 9.47 -2.59
CA LEU A 20 31.26 8.90 -3.89
C LEU A 20 30.42 7.65 -4.21
N GLU A 21 30.13 6.80 -3.23
CA GLU A 21 29.24 5.65 -3.41
C GLU A 21 27.81 6.09 -3.73
N GLU A 22 27.31 7.14 -3.07
CA GLU A 22 26.00 7.73 -3.37
C GLU A 22 25.96 8.30 -4.80
N GLN A 23 26.99 9.04 -5.20
CA GLN A 23 27.12 9.58 -6.56
C GLN A 23 27.15 8.47 -7.61
N ILE A 24 27.94 7.41 -7.39
CA ILE A 24 28.00 6.24 -8.27
C ILE A 24 26.63 5.57 -8.38
N ALA A 25 25.93 5.41 -7.25
CA ALA A 25 24.58 4.83 -7.23
C ALA A 25 23.59 5.70 -8.02
N ALA A 26 23.66 7.03 -7.86
CA ALA A 26 22.83 7.99 -8.57
C ALA A 26 23.08 7.96 -10.09
N THR A 27 24.34 8.02 -10.52
CA THR A 27 24.69 7.98 -11.96
C THR A 27 24.29 6.64 -12.59
N LYS A 28 24.56 5.51 -11.92
CA LYS A 28 24.13 4.18 -12.39
C LYS A 28 22.60 4.11 -12.53
N LYS A 29 21.85 4.67 -11.58
CA LYS A 29 20.39 4.76 -11.64
C LYS A 29 19.94 5.60 -12.83
N GLN A 30 20.56 6.76 -13.07
CA GLN A 30 20.23 7.63 -14.20
C GLN A 30 20.53 6.96 -15.55
N LEU A 31 21.70 6.34 -15.69
CA LEU A 31 22.07 5.58 -16.88
C LEU A 31 21.09 4.44 -17.15
N LYS A 32 20.69 3.70 -16.11
CA LYS A 32 19.68 2.64 -16.22
C LYS A 32 18.35 3.18 -16.74
N ILE A 33 17.90 4.32 -16.22
CA ILE A 33 16.66 4.97 -16.67
C ILE A 33 16.78 5.36 -18.15
N GLN A 34 17.82 6.11 -18.52
CA GLN A 34 18.03 6.58 -19.90
C GLN A 34 18.14 5.41 -20.88
N ALA A 35 18.93 4.38 -20.57
CA ALA A 35 19.06 3.19 -21.40
C ALA A 35 17.72 2.46 -21.56
N SER A 36 16.94 2.32 -20.48
CA SER A 36 15.61 1.70 -20.54
C SER A 36 14.64 2.52 -21.41
N THR A 37 14.70 3.85 -21.35
CA THR A 37 13.89 4.76 -22.18
C THR A 37 14.26 4.64 -23.65
N ILE A 38 15.55 4.58 -23.98
CA ILE A 38 16.01 4.41 -25.37
C ILE A 38 15.51 3.08 -25.93
N ILE A 39 15.71 1.96 -25.20
CA ILE A 39 15.26 0.63 -25.64
C ILE A 39 13.73 0.55 -25.72
N ALA A 40 13.03 1.24 -24.83
CA ALA A 40 11.58 1.36 -24.83
C ALA A 40 11.02 2.19 -26.00
N SER A 41 11.83 3.06 -26.61
CA SER A 41 11.37 3.97 -27.64
C SER A 41 11.03 3.24 -28.95
N ILE A 42 9.90 3.60 -29.55
CA ILE A 42 9.40 2.98 -30.79
C ILE A 42 10.44 3.02 -31.92
N PRO A 43 11.17 4.14 -32.18
CA PRO A 43 12.17 4.17 -33.26
C PRO A 43 13.35 3.22 -33.00
N SER A 44 13.83 3.11 -31.76
CA SER A 44 14.90 2.16 -31.45
C SER A 44 14.44 0.72 -31.62
N GLN A 45 13.18 0.42 -31.28
CA GLN A 45 12.64 -0.92 -31.48
C GLN A 45 12.49 -1.29 -32.95
N SER A 46 12.04 -0.37 -33.82
CA SER A 46 11.92 -0.63 -35.26
C SER A 46 13.29 -0.86 -35.90
N LEU A 47 14.30 -0.06 -35.56
CA LEU A 47 15.67 -0.22 -36.06
C LEU A 47 16.28 -1.57 -35.65
N VAL A 48 16.06 -2.01 -34.41
CA VAL A 48 16.55 -3.32 -33.93
C VAL A 48 15.80 -4.46 -34.63
N LYS A 49 14.48 -4.31 -34.84
CA LYS A 49 13.66 -5.28 -35.59
C LYS A 49 14.06 -5.34 -37.08
N GLU A 50 14.52 -4.26 -37.69
CA GLU A 50 15.04 -4.26 -39.07
C GLU A 50 16.44 -4.88 -39.16
N SER A 51 17.30 -4.58 -38.19
CA SER A 51 18.65 -5.14 -38.05
C SER A 51 18.66 -6.65 -37.75
N SER A 52 17.52 -7.21 -37.32
CA SER A 52 17.35 -8.64 -37.06
C SER A 52 17.56 -9.52 -38.30
N ARG A 53 17.47 -8.96 -39.51
CA ARG A 53 17.75 -9.65 -40.78
C ARG A 53 19.21 -10.07 -40.90
N SER A 54 20.12 -9.43 -40.16
CA SER A 54 21.53 -9.82 -40.05
C SER A 54 21.73 -10.91 -39.01
N ARG A 55 22.39 -12.02 -39.37
CA ARG A 55 22.63 -13.21 -38.53
C ARG A 55 23.67 -13.03 -37.42
N SER A 56 24.10 -11.80 -37.12
CA SER A 56 25.09 -11.54 -36.07
C SER A 56 24.64 -12.03 -34.69
N ARG A 57 25.56 -12.67 -33.95
CA ARG A 57 25.33 -13.15 -32.58
C ARG A 57 24.94 -12.01 -31.62
N ASN A 58 25.43 -10.80 -31.87
CA ASN A 58 25.11 -9.61 -31.08
C ASN A 58 23.65 -9.16 -31.33
N ASN A 59 23.18 -9.22 -32.57
CA ASN A 59 21.80 -8.89 -32.91
C ASN A 59 20.80 -9.86 -32.26
N LYS A 60 21.13 -11.16 -32.19
CA LYS A 60 20.29 -12.14 -31.47
C LYS A 60 20.17 -11.82 -29.97
N LYS A 61 21.27 -11.40 -29.32
CA LYS A 61 21.25 -10.98 -27.91
C LYS A 61 20.41 -9.71 -27.72
N LEU A 62 20.57 -8.72 -28.61
CA LEU A 62 19.80 -7.48 -28.58
C LEU A 62 18.30 -7.75 -28.76
N LEU A 63 17.92 -8.62 -29.70
CA LEU A 63 16.52 -9.01 -29.91
C LEU A 63 15.91 -9.70 -28.70
N ARG A 64 16.64 -10.61 -28.05
CA ARG A 64 16.17 -11.25 -26.81
C ARG A 64 16.00 -10.22 -25.69
N GLY A 65 16.92 -9.27 -25.58
CA GLY A 65 16.81 -8.16 -24.63
C GLY A 65 15.58 -7.29 -24.90
N LEU A 66 15.32 -6.97 -26.16
CA LEU A 66 14.15 -6.20 -26.58
C LEU A 66 12.84 -6.94 -26.33
N GLN A 67 12.76 -8.23 -26.66
CA GLN A 67 11.59 -9.07 -26.35
C GLN A 67 11.34 -9.16 -24.84
N GLY A 68 12.42 -9.30 -24.06
CA GLY A 68 12.33 -9.27 -22.59
C GLY A 68 11.81 -7.92 -22.09
N GLN A 69 12.25 -6.82 -22.68
CA GLN A 69 11.79 -5.47 -22.33
C GLN A 69 10.32 -5.26 -22.72
N GLU A 70 9.90 -5.71 -23.90
CA GLU A 70 8.50 -5.63 -24.37
C GLU A 70 7.58 -6.44 -23.45
N ALA A 71 7.97 -7.66 -23.09
CA ALA A 71 7.24 -8.49 -22.13
C ALA A 71 7.17 -7.83 -20.74
N HIS A 72 8.25 -7.21 -20.27
CA HIS A 72 8.28 -6.48 -19.00
C HIS A 72 7.37 -5.24 -19.03
N GLN A 73 7.38 -4.47 -20.12
CA GLN A 73 6.49 -3.32 -20.31
C GLN A 73 5.03 -3.76 -20.30
N GLN A 74 4.69 -4.83 -21.03
CA GLN A 74 3.35 -5.40 -21.05
C GLN A 74 2.92 -5.86 -19.64
N GLN A 75 3.80 -6.53 -18.89
CA GLN A 75 3.54 -6.93 -17.52
C GLN A 75 3.30 -5.72 -16.60
N CYS A 76 4.13 -4.68 -16.70
CA CYS A 76 3.95 -3.44 -15.95
C CYS A 76 2.63 -2.75 -16.29
N LEU A 77 2.27 -2.69 -17.57
CA LEU A 77 1.00 -2.12 -18.02
C LEU A 77 -0.20 -2.87 -17.42
N TYR A 78 -0.17 -4.21 -17.47
CA TYR A 78 -1.23 -5.02 -16.84
C TYR A 78 -1.33 -4.78 -15.34
N ARG A 79 -0.21 -4.61 -14.64
CA ARG A 79 -0.17 -4.34 -13.21
C ARG A 79 -0.71 -2.95 -12.84
N ILE A 80 -0.47 -1.95 -13.69
CA ILE A 80 -1.01 -0.60 -13.51
C ILE A 80 -2.52 -0.57 -13.79
N CYS A 81 -2.97 -1.19 -14.88
CA CYS A 81 -4.37 -1.18 -15.28
C CYS A 81 -5.24 -2.12 -14.43
N ASN A 82 -4.68 -3.26 -14.00
CA ASN A 82 -5.33 -4.21 -13.11
C ASN A 82 -4.50 -4.38 -11.83
N PRO A 83 -4.95 -3.80 -10.70
CA PRO A 83 -4.18 -3.83 -9.46
C PRO A 83 -4.12 -5.21 -8.82
N VAL A 84 -4.83 -6.21 -9.37
CA VAL A 84 -4.66 -7.61 -8.96
C VAL A 84 -4.12 -8.43 -10.11
N THR A 85 -2.99 -9.08 -9.88
CA THR A 85 -2.35 -9.97 -10.87
C THR A 85 -2.06 -11.34 -10.26
N ALA A 86 -2.29 -12.39 -11.04
CA ALA A 86 -1.97 -13.75 -10.64
C ALA A 86 -0.61 -14.17 -11.21
N PHE A 87 0.14 -14.96 -10.45
CA PHE A 87 1.41 -15.53 -10.86
C PHE A 87 1.59 -16.93 -10.27
N LYS A 88 2.38 -17.76 -10.94
CA LYS A 88 2.65 -19.14 -10.48
C LYS A 88 3.92 -19.14 -9.66
N VAL A 89 3.88 -19.82 -8.51
CA VAL A 89 5.01 -20.03 -7.62
C VAL A 89 5.17 -21.53 -7.43
N HIS A 90 6.41 -21.97 -7.35
CA HIS A 90 6.75 -23.33 -6.97
C HIS A 90 7.46 -23.28 -5.62
N ASP A 91 6.88 -23.93 -4.62
CA ASP A 91 7.51 -24.14 -3.32
C ASP A 91 8.62 -25.20 -3.49
N PRO A 92 9.89 -24.88 -3.18
CA PRO A 92 10.98 -25.83 -3.31
C PRO A 92 10.96 -26.96 -2.27
N ASP A 93 10.07 -26.92 -1.26
CA ASP A 93 9.99 -27.98 -0.26
C ASP A 93 9.50 -29.31 -0.87
N PRO A 94 10.26 -30.42 -0.74
CA PRO A 94 9.83 -31.74 -1.23
C PRO A 94 8.54 -32.26 -0.58
N ASN A 95 8.16 -31.75 0.60
CA ASN A 95 6.92 -32.12 1.29
C ASN A 95 5.77 -31.14 1.01
N ALA A 96 5.94 -30.22 0.05
CA ALA A 96 4.93 -29.21 -0.23
C ALA A 96 3.64 -29.84 -0.77
N VAL A 97 2.52 -29.27 -0.33
CA VAL A 97 1.18 -29.61 -0.80
C VAL A 97 1.06 -29.36 -2.31
N ASP A 98 0.34 -30.23 -3.02
CA ASP A 98 0.13 -30.13 -4.48
C ASP A 98 1.44 -30.13 -5.28
N GLY A 99 2.45 -30.89 -4.83
CA GLY A 99 3.77 -30.95 -5.46
C GLY A 99 4.46 -29.58 -5.50
N GLY A 100 4.17 -28.72 -4.52
CA GLY A 100 4.71 -27.37 -4.45
C GLY A 100 4.05 -26.37 -5.40
N HIS A 101 2.95 -26.71 -6.08
CA HIS A 101 2.24 -25.75 -6.91
C HIS A 101 1.45 -24.74 -6.06
N VAL A 102 1.84 -23.48 -6.16
CA VAL A 102 1.21 -22.38 -5.43
C VAL A 102 0.76 -21.30 -6.41
N LEU A 103 -0.49 -20.89 -6.27
CA LEU A 103 -1.02 -19.74 -7.00
C LEU A 103 -0.81 -18.48 -6.16
N GLY A 104 0.07 -17.60 -6.63
CA GLY A 104 0.30 -16.29 -6.04
C GLY A 104 -0.67 -15.25 -6.59
N LEU A 105 -1.26 -14.47 -5.71
CA LEU A 105 -2.02 -13.27 -6.02
C LEU A 105 -1.24 -12.06 -5.51
N ARG A 106 -1.06 -11.07 -6.38
CA ARG A 106 -0.40 -9.81 -6.07
C ARG A 106 -1.42 -8.69 -6.10
N PHE A 107 -1.55 -7.98 -4.99
CA PHE A 107 -2.39 -6.80 -4.83
C PHE A 107 -1.51 -5.57 -4.77
N GLU A 108 -1.71 -4.63 -5.70
CA GLU A 108 -1.00 -3.36 -5.72
C GLU A 108 -1.95 -2.23 -5.32
N VAL A 109 -1.46 -1.35 -4.46
CA VAL A 109 -2.21 -0.19 -3.98
C VAL A 109 -1.42 1.05 -4.38
N MET A 110 -2.09 1.98 -5.03
CA MET A 110 -1.53 3.29 -5.33
C MET A 110 -1.98 4.28 -4.25
N SER A 111 -1.03 4.96 -3.64
CA SER A 111 -1.28 6.03 -2.67
C SER A 111 -0.31 7.16 -2.93
N ARG A 112 -0.80 8.41 -2.90
CA ARG A 112 0.03 9.62 -3.12
C ARG A 112 0.95 9.51 -4.34
N SER A 113 0.35 9.24 -5.50
CA SER A 113 1.03 9.06 -6.80
C SER A 113 2.11 7.98 -6.89
N GLN A 114 2.23 7.11 -5.89
CA GLN A 114 3.20 6.01 -5.87
C GLN A 114 2.52 4.68 -5.56
N PHE A 115 3.09 3.59 -6.08
CA PHE A 115 2.67 2.25 -5.69
C PHE A 115 3.33 1.87 -4.36
N LEU A 116 2.51 1.47 -3.39
CA LEU A 116 2.97 0.91 -2.14
C LEU A 116 3.58 -0.47 -2.37
N LYS A 117 4.27 -0.99 -1.34
CA LYS A 117 4.74 -2.38 -1.34
C LYS A 117 3.54 -3.31 -1.60
N PRO A 118 3.59 -4.19 -2.61
CA PRO A 118 2.48 -5.05 -2.95
C PRO A 118 2.19 -6.05 -1.83
N TYR A 119 0.92 -6.38 -1.67
CA TYR A 119 0.50 -7.51 -0.83
C TYR A 119 0.42 -8.78 -1.64
N TYR A 120 0.80 -9.88 -1.00
CA TYR A 120 0.81 -11.19 -1.59
C TYR A 120 -0.14 -12.10 -0.83
N VAL A 121 -0.91 -12.89 -1.58
CA VAL A 121 -1.74 -13.98 -1.03
C VAL A 121 -1.40 -15.23 -1.83
N MET A 122 -0.97 -16.26 -1.13
CA MET A 122 -0.57 -17.52 -1.70
C MET A 122 -1.68 -18.54 -1.46
N LEU A 123 -2.17 -19.15 -2.55
CA LEU A 123 -3.21 -20.16 -2.54
C LEU A 123 -2.62 -21.51 -2.91
N ASN A 124 -2.97 -22.55 -2.16
CA ASN A 124 -2.61 -23.94 -2.46
C ASN A 124 -3.86 -24.80 -2.68
N ARG A 125 -3.65 -26.02 -3.19
CA ARG A 125 -4.71 -27.02 -3.37
C ARG A 125 -4.47 -28.20 -2.43
N PRO A 126 -4.98 -28.14 -1.19
CA PRO A 126 -4.73 -29.20 -0.22
C PRO A 126 -5.56 -30.46 -0.45
N TYR A 127 -6.54 -30.41 -1.35
CA TYR A 127 -7.48 -31.50 -1.58
C TYR A 127 -7.09 -32.28 -2.82
N SER A 128 -6.59 -33.50 -2.66
CA SER A 128 -6.15 -34.33 -3.80
C SER A 128 -7.26 -34.67 -4.81
N LYS A 129 -8.51 -34.72 -4.33
CA LYS A 129 -9.70 -35.06 -5.13
C LYS A 129 -10.49 -33.84 -5.63
N SER A 130 -10.09 -32.61 -5.27
CA SER A 130 -10.83 -31.40 -5.59
C SER A 130 -9.90 -30.28 -6.02
N SER A 131 -10.30 -29.50 -7.02
CA SER A 131 -9.58 -28.30 -7.44
C SER A 131 -9.73 -27.11 -6.47
N ALA A 132 -10.34 -27.34 -5.31
CA ALA A 132 -10.57 -26.34 -4.28
C ALA A 132 -9.26 -25.71 -3.77
N LEU A 133 -9.25 -24.38 -3.74
CA LEU A 133 -8.17 -23.54 -3.27
C LEU A 133 -8.31 -23.26 -1.77
N ARG A 134 -7.18 -23.11 -1.09
CA ARG A 134 -7.08 -22.65 0.29
C ARG A 134 -5.99 -21.59 0.41
N VAL A 135 -6.21 -20.61 1.27
CA VAL A 135 -5.18 -19.63 1.63
C VAL A 135 -4.07 -20.33 2.42
N HIS A 136 -2.84 -20.25 1.91
CA HIS A 136 -1.65 -20.81 2.55
C HIS A 136 -0.89 -19.76 3.37
N ARG A 137 -0.50 -18.64 2.73
CA ARG A 137 0.25 -17.54 3.36
C ARG A 137 -0.20 -16.19 2.79
N HIS A 138 -0.02 -15.12 3.56
CA HIS A 138 -0.27 -13.76 3.07
C HIS A 138 0.65 -12.73 3.75
N THR A 139 0.77 -11.56 3.14
CA THR A 139 1.47 -10.40 3.71
C THR A 139 0.53 -9.26 4.12
N LEU A 140 -0.78 -9.50 4.09
CA LEU A 140 -1.80 -8.51 4.45
C LEU A 140 -1.77 -8.15 5.95
N PRO A 141 -2.05 -6.89 6.32
CA PRO A 141 -2.24 -6.48 7.71
C PRO A 141 -3.38 -7.25 8.39
N SER A 142 -3.27 -7.46 9.70
CA SER A 142 -4.30 -8.13 10.51
C SER A 142 -5.64 -7.38 10.54
N ALA A 143 -5.64 -6.08 10.25
CA ALA A 143 -6.83 -5.26 10.07
C ALA A 143 -7.77 -5.77 8.96
N ILE A 144 -7.26 -6.56 8.02
CA ILE A 144 -8.02 -7.07 6.88
C ILE A 144 -8.51 -8.48 7.22
N PRO A 145 -9.84 -8.73 7.25
CA PRO A 145 -10.42 -10.01 7.68
C PRO A 145 -10.32 -11.10 6.60
N LEU A 146 -9.09 -11.51 6.26
CA LEU A 146 -8.81 -12.49 5.21
C LEU A 146 -9.47 -13.86 5.47
N ALA A 147 -9.44 -14.34 6.72
CA ALA A 147 -10.00 -15.63 7.09
C ALA A 147 -11.52 -15.68 6.86
N GLY A 148 -12.23 -14.61 7.22
CA GLY A 148 -13.68 -14.49 6.99
C GLY A 148 -14.03 -14.43 5.50
N LEU A 149 -13.24 -13.68 4.71
CA LEU A 149 -13.41 -13.62 3.26
C LEU A 149 -13.13 -14.97 2.59
N ALA A 150 -12.09 -15.68 3.04
CA ALA A 150 -11.76 -17.01 2.54
C ALA A 150 -12.85 -18.03 2.89
N ALA A 151 -13.38 -18.02 4.13
CA ALA A 151 -14.47 -18.92 4.51
C ALA A 151 -15.75 -18.71 3.67
N ARG A 152 -16.02 -17.45 3.29
CA ARG A 152 -17.21 -17.09 2.49
C ARG A 152 -17.08 -17.44 1.01
N HIS A 153 -15.92 -17.20 0.42
CA HIS A 153 -15.73 -17.28 -1.04
C HIS A 153 -14.89 -18.49 -1.49
N LEU A 154 -14.07 -19.05 -0.60
CA LEU A 154 -13.25 -20.24 -0.80
C LEU A 154 -13.58 -21.30 0.27
N PRO A 155 -14.84 -21.73 0.40
CA PRO A 155 -15.23 -22.74 1.39
C PRO A 155 -14.49 -24.06 1.15
N PRO A 156 -14.06 -24.76 2.22
CA PRO A 156 -13.47 -26.09 2.08
C PRO A 156 -14.53 -27.09 1.58
N PRO A 157 -14.17 -28.03 0.69
CA PRO A 157 -15.08 -29.10 0.28
C PRO A 157 -15.39 -29.99 1.48
N LYS A 158 -16.68 -30.22 1.76
CA LYS A 158 -17.10 -31.17 2.79
C LYS A 158 -17.03 -32.60 2.24
N PRO A 159 -16.64 -33.59 3.05
CA PRO A 159 -16.52 -34.98 2.60
C PRO A 159 -17.85 -35.67 2.28
N GLU A 160 -19.00 -35.10 2.67
CA GLU A 160 -20.31 -35.75 2.63
C GLU A 160 -21.28 -35.17 1.57
N ASP A 161 -20.95 -34.04 0.93
CA ASP A 161 -21.84 -33.41 -0.06
C ASP A 161 -21.52 -33.93 -1.49
N GLU A 162 -22.53 -34.49 -2.17
CA GLU A 162 -22.45 -34.92 -3.59
C GLU A 162 -22.17 -33.75 -4.56
N THR A 163 -22.27 -32.51 -4.09
CA THR A 163 -21.87 -31.30 -4.83
C THR A 163 -20.95 -30.44 -3.96
N PRO A 164 -19.65 -30.32 -4.30
CA PRO A 164 -18.76 -29.44 -3.55
C PRO A 164 -19.25 -27.99 -3.69
N PRO A 165 -19.21 -27.17 -2.62
CA PRO A 165 -19.59 -25.77 -2.71
C PRO A 165 -18.75 -25.06 -3.76
N SER A 166 -19.41 -24.37 -4.69
CA SER A 166 -18.73 -23.65 -5.77
C SER A 166 -17.86 -22.54 -5.17
N GLN A 167 -16.54 -22.69 -5.34
CA GLN A 167 -15.60 -21.64 -4.94
C GLN A 167 -15.56 -20.56 -6.03
N ASP A 168 -15.58 -19.30 -5.59
CA ASP A 168 -15.47 -18.16 -6.49
C ASP A 168 -14.21 -17.34 -6.14
N LEU A 169 -13.14 -17.63 -6.88
CA LEU A 169 -11.88 -16.91 -6.74
C LEU A 169 -12.00 -15.46 -7.17
N ASP A 170 -12.80 -15.16 -8.19
CA ASP A 170 -12.95 -13.80 -8.70
C ASP A 170 -13.67 -12.92 -7.68
N GLN A 171 -14.72 -13.45 -7.05
CA GLN A 171 -15.43 -12.75 -5.99
C GLN A 171 -14.56 -12.60 -4.74
N PHE A 172 -13.78 -13.62 -4.37
CA PHE A 172 -12.78 -13.51 -3.29
C PHE A 172 -11.79 -12.38 -3.57
N VAL A 173 -11.21 -12.36 -4.77
CA VAL A 173 -10.23 -11.35 -5.18
C VAL A 173 -10.84 -9.94 -5.18
N ARG A 174 -12.05 -9.78 -5.72
CA ARG A 174 -12.75 -8.48 -5.78
C ARG A 174 -13.08 -7.95 -4.38
N THR A 175 -13.58 -8.81 -3.50
CA THR A 175 -13.92 -8.42 -2.12
C THR A 175 -12.67 -8.11 -1.32
N LEU A 176 -11.62 -8.92 -1.44
CA LEU A 176 -10.35 -8.67 -0.77
C LEU A 176 -9.68 -7.39 -1.26
N ARG A 177 -9.66 -7.14 -2.57
CA ARG A 177 -9.18 -5.87 -3.14
C ARG A 177 -9.95 -4.69 -2.54
N ARG A 178 -11.28 -4.78 -2.48
CA ARG A 178 -12.12 -3.71 -1.91
C ARG A 178 -11.71 -3.42 -0.47
N GLU A 179 -11.49 -4.45 0.33
CA GLU A 179 -11.12 -4.29 1.74
C GLU A 179 -9.72 -3.68 1.93
N ILE A 180 -8.75 -4.09 1.11
CA ILE A 180 -7.43 -3.46 1.06
C ILE A 180 -7.55 -1.97 0.70
N MET A 181 -8.33 -1.64 -0.33
CA MET A 181 -8.52 -0.24 -0.72
C MET A 181 -9.19 0.57 0.40
N ARG A 182 -10.22 0.02 1.06
CA ARG A 182 -10.89 0.67 2.18
C ARG A 182 -9.93 0.99 3.31
N TYR A 183 -9.10 0.02 3.71
CA TYR A 183 -8.06 0.23 4.70
C TYR A 183 -7.12 1.39 4.33
N HIS A 184 -6.60 1.42 3.10
CA HIS A 184 -5.70 2.50 2.66
C HIS A 184 -6.40 3.86 2.50
N ASN A 185 -7.67 3.87 2.10
CA ASN A 185 -8.47 5.09 2.04
C ASN A 185 -8.65 5.68 3.44
N ARG A 186 -8.95 4.86 4.45
CA ARG A 186 -9.03 5.29 5.86
C ARG A 186 -7.70 5.87 6.38
N LEU A 187 -6.59 5.20 6.06
CA LEU A 187 -5.26 5.73 6.37
C LEU A 187 -4.99 7.07 5.69
N GLY A 188 -5.35 7.18 4.40
CA GLY A 188 -5.23 8.42 3.62
C GLY A 188 -6.00 9.57 4.26
N ILE A 189 -7.27 9.33 4.59
CA ILE A 189 -8.16 10.27 5.27
C ILE A 189 -7.54 10.81 6.56
N SER A 190 -6.99 9.94 7.41
CA SER A 190 -6.36 10.38 8.67
C SER A 190 -5.15 11.29 8.43
N ALA A 191 -4.40 11.04 7.36
CA ALA A 191 -3.24 11.85 7.01
C ALA A 191 -3.63 13.17 6.34
N ASP A 192 -4.71 13.17 5.55
CA ASP A 192 -5.27 14.39 4.96
C ASP A 192 -5.91 15.27 6.04
N LEU A 193 -6.55 14.69 7.06
CA LEU A 193 -7.06 15.41 8.22
C LEU A 193 -5.92 16.08 9.01
N ARG A 194 -4.81 15.37 9.26
CA ARG A 194 -3.60 15.98 9.85
C ARG A 194 -3.09 17.16 9.04
N ARG A 195 -3.03 17.02 7.70
CA ARG A 195 -2.57 18.09 6.81
C ARG A 195 -3.53 19.28 6.84
N ALA A 196 -4.84 19.03 6.79
CA ALA A 196 -5.84 20.08 6.78
C ALA A 196 -5.89 20.85 8.11
N LEU A 197 -5.56 20.22 9.23
CA LEU A 197 -5.46 20.89 10.53
C LEU A 197 -4.09 21.56 10.76
N GLY A 198 -3.20 21.60 9.76
CA GLY A 198 -1.91 22.28 9.87
C GLY A 198 -0.87 21.55 10.73
N LEU A 199 -1.20 20.37 11.27
CA LEU A 199 -0.36 19.58 12.19
C LEU A 199 0.92 19.00 11.56
N HIS A 200 1.19 19.28 10.29
CA HIS A 200 2.39 18.84 9.58
C HIS A 200 3.49 19.91 9.56
N GLN A 201 3.16 21.16 9.89
CA GLN A 201 4.12 22.25 10.08
C GLN A 201 4.06 22.62 11.55
N ILE A 202 5.08 22.21 12.30
CA ILE A 202 5.33 22.74 13.65
C ILE A 202 5.78 24.18 13.45
N THR A 203 4.84 25.08 13.25
CA THR A 203 5.09 26.51 13.35
C THR A 203 4.58 26.90 14.72
N GLU A 204 5.49 26.97 15.69
CA GLU A 204 5.26 27.57 16.99
C GLU A 204 4.78 29.02 16.74
N GLY A 205 3.48 29.30 16.88
CA GLY A 205 3.03 30.67 16.65
C GLY A 205 1.55 30.99 16.72
N ASP A 206 0.62 30.03 16.59
CA ASP A 206 -0.81 30.39 16.62
C ASP A 206 -1.68 29.27 17.21
N THR A 207 -1.73 29.19 18.54
CA THR A 207 -2.59 28.25 19.26
C THR A 207 -3.66 29.01 20.03
N GLY A 208 -4.79 29.26 19.37
CA GLY A 208 -6.05 29.50 20.08
C GLY A 208 -6.45 28.28 20.93
N PRO A 209 -7.21 28.46 22.03
CA PRO A 209 -7.57 27.38 22.97
C PRO A 209 -8.40 26.26 22.35
N THR A 210 -9.10 26.54 21.24
CA THR A 210 -9.93 25.59 20.49
C THR A 210 -9.20 24.91 19.33
N ASN A 211 -7.88 25.11 19.21
CA ASN A 211 -7.12 24.49 18.12
C ASN A 211 -6.82 23.01 18.42
N ILE A 212 -6.84 22.17 17.38
CA ILE A 212 -6.47 20.76 17.51
C ILE A 212 -4.95 20.67 17.47
N VAL A 213 -4.36 20.00 18.47
CA VAL A 213 -2.91 19.84 18.63
C VAL A 213 -2.45 18.47 18.15
N GLU A 214 -3.31 17.45 18.22
CA GLU A 214 -2.93 16.10 17.85
C GLU A 214 -4.07 15.35 17.13
N VAL A 215 -3.70 14.57 16.12
CA VAL A 215 -4.58 13.62 15.45
C VAL A 215 -3.87 12.27 15.40
N GLY A 216 -4.50 11.24 15.96
CA GLY A 216 -3.98 9.87 16.04
C GLY A 216 -4.92 8.85 15.44
N ILE A 217 -4.38 7.75 14.89
CA ILE A 217 -5.19 6.56 14.63
C ILE A 217 -5.27 5.78 15.95
N ALA A 218 -6.48 5.51 16.42
CA ALA A 218 -6.72 4.90 17.72
C ALA A 218 -6.89 3.37 17.68
N ASP A 219 -7.03 2.79 16.50
CA ASP A 219 -7.28 1.36 16.30
C ASP A 219 -6.48 0.77 15.13
N ILE A 220 -6.32 -0.56 15.14
CA ILE A 220 -5.56 -1.30 14.11
C ILE A 220 -6.26 -1.20 12.74
N GLU A 221 -7.59 -1.10 12.72
CA GLU A 221 -8.39 -1.00 11.49
C GLU A 221 -8.47 0.41 10.89
N ALA A 222 -7.93 1.41 11.59
CA ALA A 222 -8.04 2.83 11.28
C ALA A 222 -9.50 3.32 11.14
N LYS A 223 -10.45 2.71 11.84
CA LYS A 223 -11.85 3.17 11.91
C LYS A 223 -12.05 4.24 12.98
N GLN A 224 -11.12 4.38 13.92
CA GLN A 224 -11.21 5.32 15.02
C GLN A 224 -10.06 6.32 14.96
N ILE A 225 -10.40 7.60 14.88
CA ILE A 225 -9.44 8.70 14.90
C ILE A 225 -9.57 9.42 16.23
N LYS A 226 -8.46 9.56 16.94
CA LYS A 226 -8.33 10.38 18.14
C LYS A 226 -7.99 11.81 17.73
N LEU A 227 -8.67 12.78 18.32
CA LEU A 227 -8.39 14.21 18.23
C LEU A 227 -8.05 14.72 19.64
N THR A 228 -7.03 15.57 19.77
CA THR A 228 -6.68 16.22 21.04
C THR A 228 -6.64 17.72 20.80
N TRP A 229 -7.40 18.49 21.59
CA TRP A 229 -7.42 19.96 21.55
C TRP A 229 -6.39 20.57 22.51
N ALA A 230 -6.07 21.85 22.30
CA ALA A 230 -5.15 22.61 23.15
C ALA A 230 -5.67 22.81 24.58
N ASP A 231 -6.98 22.80 24.77
CA ASP A 231 -7.66 22.90 26.07
C ASP A 231 -7.93 21.54 26.75
N GLU A 232 -7.12 20.54 26.39
CA GLU A 232 -7.18 19.17 26.93
C GLU A 232 -8.46 18.38 26.61
N ARG A 233 -9.36 18.92 25.77
CA ARG A 233 -10.47 18.12 25.24
C ARG A 233 -9.94 16.99 24.37
N ASN A 234 -10.61 15.84 24.45
CA ASN A 234 -10.29 14.63 23.69
C ASN A 234 -11.49 14.18 22.86
N GLY A 235 -11.25 13.90 21.59
CA GLY A 235 -12.26 13.55 20.61
C GLY A 235 -12.01 12.16 20.06
N ARG A 236 -13.09 11.42 19.84
CA ARG A 236 -13.04 10.17 19.11
C ARG A 236 -14.04 10.23 17.98
N LEU A 237 -13.51 10.08 16.78
CA LEU A 237 -14.25 9.99 15.55
C LEU A 237 -14.27 8.54 15.10
N VAL A 238 -15.45 8.01 14.80
CA VAL A 238 -15.64 6.66 14.26
C VAL A 238 -16.10 6.77 12.81
N MET A 239 -15.41 6.06 11.94
CA MET A 239 -15.59 6.05 10.50
C MET A 239 -16.11 4.69 10.03
N ASP A 240 -16.98 4.71 9.02
CA ASP A 240 -17.41 3.49 8.33
C ASP A 240 -16.42 3.04 7.26
N ASP A 241 -16.75 1.93 6.60
CA ASP A 241 -15.94 1.35 5.54
C ASP A 241 -15.85 2.23 4.28
N ASP A 242 -16.75 3.19 4.11
CA ASP A 242 -16.83 4.08 2.95
C ASP A 242 -16.20 5.47 3.24
N GLY A 243 -15.62 5.65 4.43
CA GLY A 243 -14.93 6.89 4.81
C GLY A 243 -15.85 7.96 5.42
N LYS A 244 -17.11 7.64 5.72
CA LYS A 244 -18.05 8.57 6.36
C LYS A 244 -17.92 8.49 7.86
N VAL A 245 -18.08 9.63 8.51
CA VAL A 245 -18.09 9.71 9.97
C VAL A 245 -19.46 9.24 10.46
N THR A 246 -19.49 8.18 11.26
CA THR A 246 -20.73 7.62 11.82
C THR A 246 -21.00 8.13 13.22
N LYS A 247 -19.94 8.40 14.00
CA LYS A 247 -20.06 8.87 15.37
C LYS A 247 -18.90 9.79 15.72
N LEU A 248 -19.22 10.88 16.39
CA LEU A 248 -18.25 11.75 17.06
C LEU A 248 -18.57 11.77 18.56
N SER A 249 -17.54 11.74 19.38
CA SER A 249 -17.66 11.96 20.82
C SER A 249 -16.52 12.83 21.30
N VAL A 250 -16.85 13.96 21.93
CA VAL A 250 -15.89 14.86 22.57
C VAL A 250 -16.01 14.73 24.09
N PHE A 251 -14.88 14.69 24.77
CA PHE A 251 -14.74 14.62 26.22
C PHE A 251 -13.89 15.82 26.67
N GLY A 252 -14.43 16.65 27.57
CA GLY A 252 -13.69 17.69 28.26
C GLY A 252 -13.44 17.33 29.72
N VAL A 253 -13.01 18.33 30.49
CA VAL A 253 -12.65 18.19 31.91
C VAL A 253 -13.83 17.69 32.76
N ASP A 254 -15.05 18.17 32.46
CA ASP A 254 -16.28 17.81 33.17
C ASP A 254 -17.01 16.58 32.58
N GLY A 255 -16.35 15.83 31.69
CA GLY A 255 -16.90 14.65 31.04
C GLY A 255 -17.35 14.90 29.61
N ARG A 256 -18.45 14.26 29.18
CA ARG A 256 -18.84 14.25 27.75
C ARG A 256 -19.44 15.59 27.34
N ASP A 257 -18.76 16.29 26.43
CA ASP A 257 -19.18 17.58 25.90
C ASP A 257 -20.19 17.36 24.76
N TRP A 258 -21.48 17.41 25.10
CA TRP A 258 -22.58 17.18 24.16
C TRP A 258 -22.79 18.38 23.21
N GLU A 259 -22.51 19.59 23.66
CA GLU A 259 -22.71 20.81 22.87
C GLU A 259 -21.72 20.89 21.71
N THR A 260 -20.44 20.67 22.00
CA THR A 260 -19.38 20.60 20.99
C THR A 260 -19.57 19.38 20.09
N THR A 261 -20.04 18.25 20.62
CA THR A 261 -20.37 17.08 19.79
C THR A 261 -21.49 17.39 18.79
N LYS A 262 -22.56 18.06 19.22
CA LYS A 262 -23.72 18.37 18.39
C LYS A 262 -23.43 19.46 17.35
N SER A 263 -22.63 20.47 17.71
CA SER A 263 -22.23 21.52 16.77
C SER A 263 -21.34 20.98 15.65
N LEU A 264 -20.40 20.09 16.00
CA LEU A 264 -19.50 19.46 15.03
C LEU A 264 -20.17 18.34 14.24
N PHE A 265 -21.10 17.59 14.85
CA PHE A 265 -21.69 16.41 14.24
C PHE A 265 -23.19 16.27 14.57
N ASP A 266 -24.04 16.61 13.60
CA ASP A 266 -25.50 16.41 13.69
C ASP A 266 -25.99 15.24 12.81
N ARG A 267 -25.23 14.90 11.75
CA ARG A 267 -25.58 13.86 10.77
C ARG A 267 -24.32 13.13 10.27
N PRO A 268 -24.44 11.92 9.72
CA PRO A 268 -23.33 11.26 9.04
C PRO A 268 -22.84 12.11 7.88
N GLN A 269 -21.60 12.58 7.99
CA GLN A 269 -20.97 13.51 7.06
C GLN A 269 -19.65 12.93 6.54
N ARG A 270 -19.20 13.44 5.39
CA ARG A 270 -17.85 13.17 4.92
C ARG A 270 -16.84 13.81 5.86
N ILE A 271 -15.66 13.22 5.95
CA ILE A 271 -14.59 13.77 6.80
C ILE A 271 -14.20 15.21 6.41
N GLU A 272 -14.31 15.56 5.13
CA GLU A 272 -14.05 16.90 4.60
C GLU A 272 -14.96 17.95 5.26
N GLU A 273 -16.26 17.66 5.37
CA GLU A 273 -17.24 18.55 6.01
C GLU A 273 -16.98 18.71 7.51
N VAL A 274 -16.54 17.62 8.18
CA VAL A 274 -16.16 17.66 9.59
C VAL A 274 -14.92 18.53 9.78
N VAL A 275 -13.94 18.44 8.88
CA VAL A 275 -12.73 19.28 8.90
C VAL A 275 -13.07 20.76 8.68
N GLU A 276 -13.99 21.08 7.77
CA GLU A 276 -14.44 22.46 7.56
C GLU A 276 -15.10 23.03 8.82
N LYS A 277 -15.98 22.26 9.48
CA LYS A 277 -16.60 22.68 10.74
C LYS A 277 -15.58 22.85 11.86
N LEU A 278 -14.60 21.96 11.96
CA LEU A 278 -13.51 22.07 12.93
C LEU A 278 -12.71 23.36 12.72
N ARG A 279 -12.40 23.71 11.47
CA ARG A 279 -11.72 24.97 11.12
C ARG A 279 -12.56 26.22 11.42
N GLN A 280 -13.88 26.14 11.25
CA GLN A 280 -14.77 27.25 11.61
C GLN A 280 -14.83 27.43 13.13
N SER A 281 -14.85 26.33 13.88
CA SER A 281 -14.86 26.35 15.36
C SER A 281 -13.53 26.79 15.98
N SER A 282 -12.41 26.65 15.27
CA SER A 282 -11.10 27.13 15.75
C SER A 282 -10.87 28.62 15.50
N THR A 283 -11.65 29.23 14.59
CA THR A 283 -11.52 30.64 14.19
C THR A 283 -12.52 31.57 14.90
N SER A 284 -13.53 30.99 15.58
CA SER A 284 -14.57 31.72 16.34
C SER A 284 -14.22 31.77 17.82
#